data_AF-A0AAW8NH18-F1
#
_entry.id   AF-A0AAW8NH18-F1
#
_cell.length_a   1.000
_cell.length_b   1.000
_cell.length_c   1.000
_cell.angle_alpha   90.00
_cell.angle_beta   90.00
_cell.angle_gamma   90.00
#
_symmetry.space_group_name_H-M   'P 1'
#
loop_
_entity.id
_entity.type
_entity.pdbx_description
1 polymer ?
#
loop_
_entity_poly.entity_id
_entity_poly.type
_entity_poly.pdbx_seq_one_letter_code
_entity_poly.pdbx_strand_id
1 'polypeptide(L)'
;MNEARGDGAIESGVFHVTVSFEGEWWMARVAELPGVVVPATSLPELDEMVRGAIMMSIDPGGVRPLDSMVVAYDYGGLSRLLQLAANAGAQRARIVEAGVGLKVLLRAAKTALVDEGYSFADISRLLGLSTAEVARLRELRDSDGD
;
A
#
# COMPACT_ATOMS: atom_id res chain seq x y z
N MET A 1 35.75 14.89 -21.59
CA MET A 1 35.47 15.24 -20.18
C MET A 1 34.24 16.13 -20.17
N ASN A 2 33.06 15.53 -19.98
CA ASN A 2 31.92 16.19 -19.36
C ASN A 2 30.95 15.10 -18.90
N GLU A 3 30.82 15.00 -17.59
CA GLU A 3 29.90 14.11 -16.89
C GLU A 3 28.50 14.71 -16.98
N ALA A 4 27.55 13.93 -17.49
CA ALA A 4 26.14 14.10 -17.15
C ALA A 4 25.70 12.81 -16.48
N ARG A 5 25.80 12.81 -15.14
CA ARG A 5 25.11 11.88 -14.27
C ARG A 5 23.63 11.89 -14.65
N GLY A 6 23.17 10.81 -15.26
CA GLY A 6 21.76 10.46 -15.22
C GLY A 6 21.42 10.03 -13.80
N ASP A 7 21.05 11.00 -12.97
CA ASP A 7 20.39 10.76 -11.69
C ASP A 7 18.96 10.31 -11.98
N GLY A 8 18.83 9.08 -12.46
CA GLY A 8 17.55 8.41 -12.57
C GLY A 8 17.22 7.84 -11.20
N ALA A 9 16.49 8.60 -10.39
CA ALA A 9 15.69 7.98 -9.34
C ALA A 9 14.91 6.84 -9.99
N ILE A 10 14.99 5.61 -9.45
CA ILE A 10 14.08 4.55 -9.88
C ILE A 10 12.70 5.01 -9.42
N GLU A 11 11.98 5.62 -10.35
CA GLU A 11 10.56 5.95 -10.25
C GLU A 11 9.85 4.69 -9.76
N SER A 12 9.10 4.82 -8.67
CA SER A 12 8.11 3.86 -8.15
C SER A 12 7.95 2.58 -8.99
N GLY A 13 8.70 1.53 -8.66
CA GLY A 13 8.66 0.27 -9.39
C GLY A 13 7.57 -0.66 -8.86
N VAL A 14 6.67 -1.12 -9.75
CA VAL A 14 5.80 -2.27 -9.47
C VAL A 14 6.53 -3.54 -9.91
N PHE A 15 6.76 -4.47 -8.98
CA PHE A 15 7.40 -5.76 -9.23
C PHE A 15 6.36 -6.88 -9.20
N HIS A 16 6.31 -7.68 -10.25
CA HIS A 16 5.34 -8.77 -10.39
C HIS A 16 5.96 -10.08 -9.91
N VAL A 17 5.30 -10.74 -8.97
CA VAL A 17 5.84 -11.92 -8.29
C VAL A 17 4.90 -13.09 -8.45
N THR A 18 5.28 -14.10 -9.21
CA THR A 18 4.52 -15.35 -9.30
C THR A 18 4.91 -16.27 -8.15
N VAL A 19 3.91 -16.76 -7.41
CA VAL A 19 4.08 -17.63 -6.26
C VAL A 19 3.63 -19.05 -6.58
N SER A 20 4.46 -20.05 -6.27
CA SER A 20 4.12 -21.47 -6.26
C SER A 20 4.38 -22.10 -4.89
N PHE A 21 3.79 -23.26 -4.64
CA PHE A 21 4.03 -24.05 -3.43
C PHE A 21 4.53 -25.44 -3.85
N GLU A 22 5.75 -25.77 -3.46
CA GLU A 22 6.48 -26.97 -3.88
C GLU A 22 6.85 -27.81 -2.64
N GLY A 23 5.99 -28.78 -2.33
CA GLY A 23 6.16 -29.64 -1.15
C GLY A 23 5.92 -28.89 0.16
N GLU A 24 7.01 -28.40 0.76
CA GLU A 24 7.01 -27.64 2.01
C GLU A 24 7.45 -26.17 1.82
N TRP A 25 7.80 -25.79 0.60
CA TRP A 25 8.40 -24.49 0.29
C TRP A 25 7.49 -23.63 -0.56
N TRP A 26 7.36 -22.38 -0.17
CA TRP A 26 6.88 -21.31 -1.04
C TRP A 26 8.01 -20.86 -1.95
N MET A 27 7.69 -20.71 -3.23
CA MET A 27 8.65 -20.28 -4.24
C MET A 27 8.11 -19.01 -4.90
N ALA A 28 8.92 -17.95 -4.93
CA ALA A 28 8.61 -16.72 -5.64
C ALA A 28 9.56 -16.54 -6.83
N ARG A 29 9.00 -16.09 -7.95
CA ARG A 29 9.74 -15.64 -9.14
C ARG A 29 9.35 -14.21 -9.45
N VAL A 30 10.33 -13.31 -9.52
CA VAL A 30 10.11 -11.89 -9.82
C VAL A 30 10.28 -11.68 -11.32
N ALA A 31 9.26 -11.18 -12.01
CA ALA A 31 9.25 -11.06 -13.48
C ALA A 31 10.36 -10.12 -13.99
N GLU A 32 10.62 -9.05 -13.27
CA GLU A 32 11.60 -8.02 -13.60
C GLU A 32 13.05 -8.45 -13.29
N LEU A 33 13.23 -9.52 -12.52
CA LEU A 33 14.53 -10.05 -12.12
C LEU A 33 14.69 -11.49 -12.62
N PRO A 34 14.89 -11.69 -13.93
CA PRO A 34 14.98 -13.02 -14.51
C PRO A 34 16.15 -13.79 -13.89
N GLY A 35 15.86 -14.97 -13.35
CA GLY A 35 16.85 -15.82 -12.67
C GLY A 35 16.83 -15.71 -11.14
N VAL A 36 16.11 -14.74 -10.56
CA VAL A 36 15.88 -14.67 -9.12
C VAL A 36 14.72 -15.59 -8.75
N VAL A 37 15.02 -16.62 -7.97
CA VAL A 37 14.04 -17.52 -7.35
C VAL A 37 14.24 -17.45 -5.85
N VAL A 38 13.17 -17.14 -5.13
CA VAL A 38 13.19 -16.96 -3.68
C VAL A 38 12.42 -18.10 -3.01
N PRO A 39 13.09 -19.04 -2.32
CA PRO A 39 12.43 -20.05 -1.51
C PRO A 39 12.20 -19.56 -0.08
N ALA A 40 11.04 -19.89 0.51
CA ALA A 40 10.74 -19.61 1.91
C ALA A 40 9.80 -20.69 2.50
N THR A 41 9.79 -20.84 3.82
CA THR A 41 8.90 -21.80 4.51
C THR A 41 7.52 -21.21 4.82
N SER A 42 7.39 -19.89 4.72
CA SER A 42 6.13 -19.18 4.97
C SER A 42 5.96 -17.97 4.04
N LEU A 43 4.70 -17.54 3.81
CA LEU A 43 4.41 -16.35 3.00
C LEU A 43 4.97 -15.03 3.56
N PRO A 44 4.99 -14.78 4.88
CA PRO A 44 5.66 -13.58 5.43
C PRO A 44 7.16 -13.57 5.18
N GLU A 45 7.83 -14.70 5.39
CA GLU A 45 9.26 -14.86 5.09
C GLU A 45 9.53 -14.68 3.59
N LEU A 46 8.64 -15.23 2.73
CA LEU A 46 8.72 -15.04 1.29
C LEU A 46 8.68 -13.56 0.90
N ASP A 47 7.78 -12.76 1.50
CA ASP A 47 7.70 -11.33 1.20
C ASP A 47 8.96 -10.57 1.61
N GLU A 48 9.48 -10.85 2.80
CA GLU A 48 10.73 -10.25 3.28
C GLU A 48 11.90 -10.57 2.34
N MET A 49 12.07 -11.84 1.98
CA MET A 49 13.14 -12.28 1.10
C MET A 49 13.00 -11.74 -0.33
N VAL A 50 11.78 -11.66 -0.86
CA VAL A 50 11.51 -11.07 -2.18
C VAL A 50 11.88 -9.59 -2.19
N ARG A 51 11.45 -8.83 -1.17
CA ARG A 51 11.79 -7.40 -1.05
C ARG A 51 13.30 -7.19 -0.92
N GLY A 52 13.97 -8.01 -0.12
CA GLY A 52 15.43 -7.99 0.00
C GLY A 52 16.13 -8.29 -1.33
N ALA A 53 15.68 -9.31 -2.07
CA ALA A 53 16.22 -9.65 -3.37
C ALA A 53 16.02 -8.53 -4.41
N ILE A 54 14.85 -7.87 -4.39
CA ILE A 54 14.58 -6.71 -5.24
C ILE A 54 15.53 -5.57 -4.89
N MET A 55 15.62 -5.19 -3.61
CA MET A 55 16.49 -4.11 -3.14
C MET A 55 17.96 -4.34 -3.52
N MET A 56 18.48 -5.55 -3.31
CA MET A 56 19.85 -5.90 -3.67
C MET A 56 20.10 -5.83 -5.19
N SER A 57 19.08 -6.10 -6.00
CA SER A 57 19.22 -6.11 -7.46
C SER A 57 19.16 -4.71 -8.07
N ILE A 58 18.37 -3.80 -7.48
CA ILE A 58 18.19 -2.43 -7.99
C ILE A 58 19.17 -1.43 -7.37
N ASP A 59 19.59 -1.65 -6.13
CA ASP A 59 20.53 -0.81 -5.39
C ASP A 59 21.41 -1.69 -4.49
N PRO A 60 22.44 -2.33 -5.05
CA PRO A 60 23.36 -3.18 -4.29
C PRO A 60 24.14 -2.40 -3.21
N GLY A 61 24.09 -1.06 -3.21
CA GLY A 61 24.71 -0.21 -2.20
C GLY A 61 23.78 0.18 -1.04
N GLY A 62 22.48 -0.09 -1.13
CA GLY A 62 21.48 0.25 -0.09
C GLY A 62 21.39 1.74 0.22
N VAL A 63 21.72 2.60 -0.74
CA VAL A 63 21.85 4.05 -0.54
C VAL A 63 20.51 4.77 -0.75
N ARG A 64 19.55 4.18 -1.48
CA ARG A 64 18.24 4.76 -1.74
C ARG A 64 17.12 3.85 -1.23
N PRO A 65 16.32 4.33 -0.26
CA PRO A 65 14.98 3.78 -0.08
C PRO A 65 14.20 3.97 -1.38
N LEU A 66 13.60 2.92 -1.92
CA LEU A 66 12.50 3.11 -2.87
C LEU A 66 11.33 3.66 -2.05
N ASP A 67 11.06 4.96 -2.16
CA ASP A 67 9.96 5.64 -1.46
C ASP A 67 8.57 5.02 -1.80
N SER A 68 8.50 4.14 -2.80
CA SER A 68 7.25 3.48 -3.25
C SER A 68 7.50 2.16 -4.00
N MET A 69 8.21 1.22 -3.38
CA MET A 69 8.30 -0.15 -3.91
C MET A 69 6.96 -0.89 -3.73
N VAL A 70 6.29 -1.20 -4.84
CA VAL A 70 5.05 -1.99 -4.85
C VAL A 70 5.38 -3.40 -5.32
N VAL A 71 4.97 -4.41 -4.54
CA VAL A 71 5.14 -5.82 -4.90
C VAL A 71 3.76 -6.42 -5.14
N ALA A 72 3.52 -6.87 -6.38
CA ALA A 72 2.27 -7.46 -6.83
C ALA A 72 2.39 -8.98 -6.91
N TYR A 73 1.84 -9.68 -5.91
CA TYR A 73 1.86 -11.13 -5.85
C TYR A 73 0.74 -11.76 -6.68
N ASP A 74 1.11 -12.71 -7.54
CA ASP A 74 0.22 -13.58 -8.29
C ASP A 74 0.25 -15.00 -7.72
N TYR A 75 -0.93 -15.46 -7.29
CA TYR A 75 -1.17 -16.78 -6.72
C TYR A 75 -1.95 -17.69 -7.69
N GLY A 76 -2.08 -17.32 -8.97
CA GLY A 76 -2.92 -17.98 -9.96
C GLY A 76 -2.57 -19.45 -10.24
N GLY A 77 -1.33 -19.86 -9.97
CA GLY A 77 -0.88 -21.27 -10.08
C GLY A 77 -1.26 -22.16 -8.88
N LEU A 78 -1.83 -21.61 -7.82
CA LEU A 78 -2.17 -22.33 -6.59
C LEU A 78 -3.60 -22.86 -6.58
N SER A 79 -3.97 -23.58 -5.52
CA SER A 79 -5.34 -24.06 -5.32
C SER A 79 -6.36 -22.92 -5.28
N ARG A 80 -7.59 -23.20 -5.70
CA ARG A 80 -8.70 -22.23 -5.71
C ARG A 80 -8.96 -21.63 -4.32
N LEU A 81 -8.76 -22.40 -3.25
CA LEU A 81 -8.92 -21.92 -1.87
C LEU A 81 -7.88 -20.83 -1.54
N LEU A 82 -6.62 -21.05 -1.91
CA LEU A 82 -5.54 -20.08 -1.69
C LEU A 82 -5.75 -18.81 -2.51
N GLN A 83 -6.16 -18.94 -3.77
CA GLN A 83 -6.52 -17.80 -4.61
C GLN A 83 -7.67 -16.98 -4.01
N LEU A 84 -8.72 -17.65 -3.50
CA LEU A 84 -9.84 -16.98 -2.83
C LEU A 84 -9.39 -16.22 -1.58
N ALA A 85 -8.54 -16.83 -0.76
CA ALA A 85 -8.01 -16.21 0.45
C ALA A 85 -7.14 -14.97 0.12
N ALA A 86 -6.26 -15.08 -0.88
CA ALA A 86 -5.44 -13.96 -1.35
C ALA A 86 -6.29 -12.80 -1.88
N ASN A 87 -7.31 -13.10 -2.68
CA ASN A 87 -8.25 -12.10 -3.20
C ASN A 87 -9.04 -11.41 -2.07
N ALA A 88 -9.52 -12.18 -1.09
CA ALA A 88 -10.23 -11.61 0.06
C ALA A 88 -9.32 -10.69 0.89
N GLY A 89 -8.05 -11.08 1.10
CA GLY A 89 -7.04 -10.24 1.75
C GLY A 89 -6.79 -8.94 0.99
N ALA A 90 -6.60 -9.01 -0.33
CA ALA A 90 -6.41 -7.85 -1.20
C ALA A 90 -7.63 -6.91 -1.17
N GLN A 91 -8.85 -7.44 -1.22
CA GLN A 91 -10.07 -6.65 -1.10
C GLN A 91 -10.17 -5.96 0.26
N ARG A 92 -9.87 -6.68 1.35
CA ARG A 92 -9.83 -6.09 2.69
C ARG A 92 -8.82 -4.94 2.77
N ALA A 93 -7.62 -5.10 2.23
CA ALA A 93 -6.60 -4.05 2.21
C ALA A 93 -7.11 -2.78 1.51
N ARG A 94 -7.73 -2.93 0.32
CA ARG A 94 -8.35 -1.81 -0.42
C ARG A 94 -9.46 -1.13 0.37
N ILE A 95 -10.31 -1.89 1.07
CA ILE A 95 -11.37 -1.34 1.91
C ILE A 95 -10.79 -0.56 3.09
N VAL A 96 -9.74 -1.08 3.73
CA VAL A 96 -9.06 -0.41 4.84
C VAL A 96 -8.43 0.90 4.37
N GLU A 97 -7.70 0.87 3.25
CA GLU A 97 -7.05 2.03 2.65
C GLU A 97 -8.07 3.10 2.23
N ALA A 98 -9.12 2.70 1.51
CA ALA A 98 -10.23 3.57 1.15
C ALA A 98 -10.93 4.15 2.39
N GLY A 99 -11.06 3.36 3.46
CA GLY A 99 -11.61 3.80 4.74
C GLY A 99 -10.73 4.83 5.45
N VAL A 100 -9.40 4.77 5.31
CA VAL A 100 -8.48 5.81 5.80
C VAL A 100 -8.66 7.10 5.00
N GLY A 101 -8.64 7.03 3.67
CA GLY A 101 -8.85 8.19 2.80
C GLY A 101 -10.21 8.86 3.03
N LEU A 102 -11.27 8.06 3.16
CA LEU A 102 -12.62 8.55 3.46
C LEU A 102 -12.67 9.30 4.80
N LYS A 103 -11.99 8.82 5.85
CA LYS A 103 -11.94 9.52 7.14
C LYS A 103 -11.26 10.89 7.03
N VAL A 104 -10.20 11.01 6.23
CA VAL A 104 -9.54 12.31 6.00
C VAL A 104 -10.47 13.26 5.25
N LEU A 105 -11.11 12.79 4.18
CA LEU A 105 -12.07 13.57 3.41
C LEU A 105 -13.27 14.04 4.26
N LEU A 106 -13.83 13.16 5.09
CA LEU A 106 -14.93 13.51 5.99
C LEU A 106 -14.52 14.56 7.04
N ARG A 107 -13.28 14.52 7.53
CA ARG A 107 -12.75 15.55 8.44
C ARG A 107 -12.57 16.89 7.73
N ALA A 108 -11.96 16.89 6.55
CA ALA A 108 -11.77 18.10 5.76
C ALA A 108 -13.10 18.75 5.37
N ALA A 109 -14.06 17.94 4.92
CA ALA A 109 -15.42 18.39 4.59
C ALA A 109 -16.15 18.95 5.82
N LYS A 110 -16.03 18.30 6.99
CA LYS A 110 -16.56 18.85 8.24
C LYS A 110 -15.95 20.22 8.55
N THR A 111 -14.62 20.34 8.55
CA THR A 111 -13.93 21.59 8.86
C THR A 111 -14.41 22.73 7.96
N ALA A 112 -14.41 22.51 6.63
CA ALA A 112 -14.87 23.52 5.68
C ALA A 112 -16.33 23.95 5.90
N LEU A 113 -17.23 22.99 6.18
CA LEU A 113 -18.63 23.32 6.43
C LEU A 113 -18.85 24.06 7.77
N VAL A 114 -18.04 23.78 8.79
CA VAL A 114 -18.08 24.55 10.05
C VAL A 114 -17.58 25.99 9.82
N ASP A 115 -16.51 26.17 9.06
CA ASP A 115 -15.94 27.48 8.74
C ASP A 115 -16.90 28.35 7.92
N GLU A 116 -17.69 27.73 7.03
CA GLU A 116 -18.77 28.41 6.29
C GLU A 116 -20.04 28.67 7.14
N GLY A 117 -20.06 28.23 8.40
CA GLY A 117 -21.13 28.51 9.36
C GLY A 117 -22.35 27.59 9.26
N TYR A 118 -22.24 26.43 8.60
CA TYR A 118 -23.34 25.47 8.53
C TYR A 118 -23.61 24.81 9.89
N SER A 119 -24.88 24.49 10.15
CA SER A 119 -25.26 23.82 11.38
C SER A 119 -24.79 22.36 11.39
N PHE A 120 -24.54 21.80 12.57
CA PHE A 120 -24.19 20.37 12.72
C PHE A 120 -25.29 19.43 12.19
N ALA A 121 -26.54 19.87 12.18
CA ALA A 121 -27.65 19.11 11.60
C ALA A 121 -27.51 19.00 10.07
N ASP A 122 -27.20 20.10 9.39
CA ASP A 122 -27.00 20.13 7.94
C ASP A 122 -25.75 19.34 7.55
N ILE A 123 -24.67 19.52 8.28
CA ILE A 123 -23.42 18.76 8.09
C ILE A 123 -23.67 17.26 8.24
N SER A 124 -24.43 16.85 9.26
CA SER A 124 -24.79 15.44 9.46
C SER A 124 -25.55 14.86 8.27
N ARG A 125 -26.49 15.65 7.71
CA ARG A 125 -27.30 15.23 6.57
C ARG A 125 -26.48 15.11 5.29
N LEU A 126 -25.53 16.04 5.06
CA LEU A 126 -24.66 16.08 3.89
C LEU A 126 -23.61 14.97 3.90
N LEU A 127 -23.01 14.71 5.07
CA LEU A 127 -21.96 13.70 5.21
C LEU A 127 -22.52 12.27 5.39
N GLY A 128 -23.84 12.13 5.56
CA GLY A 128 -24.47 10.83 5.82
C GLY A 128 -24.09 10.23 7.17
N LEU A 129 -23.80 11.08 8.15
CA LEU A 129 -23.38 10.73 9.50
C LEU A 129 -24.43 11.19 10.52
N SER A 130 -24.48 10.57 11.69
CA SER A 130 -25.22 11.15 12.81
C SER A 130 -24.52 12.41 13.34
N THR A 131 -25.27 13.29 14.00
CA THR A 131 -24.72 14.49 14.66
C THR A 131 -23.64 14.13 15.69
N ALA A 132 -23.79 13.01 16.41
CA ALA A 132 -22.79 12.48 17.33
C ALA A 132 -21.50 12.03 16.63
N GLU A 133 -21.60 11.46 15.42
CA GLU A 133 -20.43 11.09 14.61
C GLU A 133 -19.72 12.33 14.06
N VAL A 134 -20.46 13.33 13.58
CA VAL A 134 -19.90 14.63 13.16
C VAL A 134 -19.17 15.30 14.33
N ALA A 135 -19.75 15.31 15.53
CA ALA A 135 -19.10 15.85 16.72
C ALA A 135 -17.78 15.12 17.06
N ARG A 136 -17.71 13.79 16.84
CA ARG A 136 -16.52 12.97 17.10
C ARG A 136 -15.45 13.06 16.01
N LEU A 137 -15.76 13.53 14.81
CA LEU A 137 -14.74 13.80 13.80
C LEU A 137 -13.84 14.92 14.33
N ARG A 138 -12.59 14.57 14.68
CA ARG A 138 -11.58 15.57 15.04
C ARG A 138 -11.35 16.48 13.83
N GLU A 139 -11.34 17.79 14.06
CA GLU A 139 -11.00 18.77 13.03
C GLU A 139 -9.59 18.49 12.53
N LEU A 140 -9.39 18.67 11.22
CA LEU A 140 -8.06 18.82 10.67
C LEU A 140 -7.62 20.26 11.03
N ARG A 141 -7.07 20.47 12.23
CA ARG A 141 -6.25 21.67 12.48
C ARG A 141 -4.88 21.37 11.91
N ASP A 142 -4.28 22.35 11.23
CA ASP A 142 -2.88 22.30 10.83
C ASP A 142 -2.05 21.96 12.06
N SER A 143 -1.53 20.73 12.11
CA SER A 143 -0.46 20.33 12.99
C SER A 143 0.86 20.72 12.31
N ASP A 144 1.04 22.00 12.00
CA ASP A 144 2.31 22.61 11.63
C ASP A 144 2.47 23.87 12.49
N GLY A 145 3.09 23.69 13.65
CA GLY A 145 3.40 24.79 14.56
C GLY A 145 3.55 24.39 16.03
N ASP A 146 4.53 23.53 16.33
CA ASP A 146 5.50 23.72 17.43
C ASP A 146 6.70 22.76 17.27
#